data_AF-A0A3D1PCW9-F1
#
_entry.id   AF-A0A3D1PCW9-F1
#
_cell.length_a   1.000
_cell.length_b   1.000
_cell.length_c   1.000
_cell.angle_alpha   90.00
_cell.angle_beta   90.00
_cell.angle_gamma   90.00
#
_symmetry.space_group_name_H-M   'P 1'
#
loop_
_entity.id
_entity.type
_entity.pdbx_description
1 polymer ?
#
loop_
_entity_poly.entity_id
_entity_poly.type
_entity_poly.pdbx_seq_one_letter_code
_entity_poly.pdbx_strand_id
1 'polypeptide(L)' 'IRIKTEMTPDEQSVVIKIKDNGIGMSEEVKSRIFDHLFTTKSVGKGTGLGLSISRRIVVEINGGSLS' A
#
# COMPACT_ATOMS: atom_id res chain seq x y z
N ILE A 1 -1.24 -11.63 -10.63
CA ILE A 1 -1.78 -10.45 -9.91
C ILE A 1 -3.30 -10.49 -10.04
N ARG A 2 -4.05 -10.28 -8.95
CA ARG A 2 -5.52 -10.19 -8.93
C ARG A 2 -5.92 -8.91 -8.21
N ILE A 3 -6.88 -8.18 -8.79
CA ILE A 3 -7.48 -6.99 -8.20
C ILE A 3 -8.96 -7.28 -8.03
N LYS A 4 -9.51 -7.02 -6.84
CA LYS A 4 -10.94 -7.13 -6.54
C LYS A 4 -11.42 -5.84 -5.91
N THR A 5 -12.58 -5.37 -6.34
CA THR A 5 -13.29 -4.24 -5.73
C THR A 5 -14.63 -4.74 -5.22
N GLU A 6 -14.98 -4.37 -3.99
CA GLU A 6 -16.27 -4.72 -3.37
C GLU A 6 -16.73 -3.61 -2.42
N MET A 7 -18.05 -3.46 -2.28
CA MET A 7 -18.64 -2.61 -1.24
C MET A 7 -18.59 -3.36 0.10
N THR A 8 -18.43 -2.65 1.21
CA THR A 8 -18.64 -3.23 2.54
C THR A 8 -20.12 -3.57 2.76
N PRO A 9 -20.44 -4.55 3.63
CA PRO A 9 -21.84 -4.95 3.88
C PRO A 9 -22.76 -3.82 4.41
N ASP A 10 -22.19 -2.81 5.05
CA ASP A 10 -22.88 -1.61 5.55
C ASP A 10 -23.00 -0.48 4.51
N GLU A 11 -22.47 -0.70 3.31
CA GLU A 11 -22.44 0.25 2.19
C GLU A 11 -21.74 1.58 2.50
N GLN A 12 -20.91 1.64 3.55
CA GLN A 12 -20.19 2.86 3.95
C GLN A 12 -18.80 2.98 3.31
N SER A 13 -18.28 1.93 2.69
CA SER A 13 -16.91 1.91 2.19
C SER A 13 -16.74 1.01 0.97
N VAL A 14 -15.80 1.39 0.10
CA VAL A 14 -15.35 0.55 -1.01
C VAL A 14 -13.99 -0.03 -0.67
N VAL A 15 -13.85 -1.35 -0.78
CA VAL A 15 -12.61 -2.08 -0.50
C VAL A 15 -11.98 -2.52 -1.82
N ILE A 16 -10.73 -2.12 -2.05
CA ILE A 16 -9.89 -2.59 -3.16
C ILE A 16 -8.82 -3.53 -2.61
N LYS A 17 -8.85 -4.79 -3.03
CA LYS A 17 -7.88 -5.82 -2.64
C LYS A 17 -6.95 -6.10 -3.81
N ILE A 18 -5.65 -5.87 -3.60
CA ILE A 18 -4.58 -6.16 -4.57
C ILE A 18 -3.78 -7.35 -4.05
N LYS A 19 -3.71 -8.43 -4.84
CA LYS A 19 -2.89 -9.61 -4.56
C LYS A 19 -1.89 -9.83 -5.67
N ASP A 20 -0.61 -9.83 -5.35
CA ASP A 20 0.45 -10.33 -6.22
C ASP A 20 0.85 -11.76 -5.85
N ASN A 21 1.82 -12.31 -6.57
CA ASN A 21 2.40 -13.65 -6.40
C ASN A 21 3.90 -13.58 -6.14
N GLY A 22 4.39 -12.44 -5.67
CA GLY A 22 5.76 -12.28 -5.22
C GLY A 22 6.03 -13.07 -3.95
N ILE A 23 7.31 -13.12 -3.58
CA ILE A 23 7.79 -13.84 -2.39
C ILE A 23 7.33 -13.23 -1.06
N GLY A 24 6.64 -12.09 -1.10
CA GLY A 24 6.28 -11.30 0.07
C GLY A 24 7.44 -10.45 0.56
N MET A 25 7.35 -10.05 1.83
CA MET A 25 8.28 -9.14 2.50
C MET A 25 8.56 -9.66 3.90
N SER A 26 9.78 -9.45 4.41
CA SER A 26 10.08 -9.68 5.82
C SER A 26 9.31 -8.70 6.71
N GLU A 27 9.16 -9.02 7.99
CA GLU A 27 8.48 -8.13 8.95
C GLU A 27 9.18 -6.77 9.09
N GLU A 28 10.52 -6.74 9.00
CA GLU A 28 11.29 -5.50 9.00
C GLU A 28 11.02 -4.63 7.76
N VAL A 29 10.85 -5.24 6.59
CA VAL A 29 10.46 -4.49 5.39
C VAL A 29 9.04 -3.97 5.56
N LYS A 30 8.09 -4.82 6.00
CA LYS A 30 6.68 -4.45 6.22
C LYS A 30 6.51 -3.26 7.16
N SER A 31 7.30 -3.15 8.23
CA SER A 31 7.20 -2.03 9.17
C SER A 31 7.65 -0.69 8.57
N ARG A 32 8.42 -0.72 7.48
CA ARG A 32 9.03 0.47 6.84
C ARG A 32 8.46 0.78 5.46
N ILE A 33 7.61 -0.07 4.87
CA ILE A 33 7.16 0.10 3.47
C ILE A 33 6.42 1.41 3.20
N PHE A 34 5.92 2.07 4.24
CA PHE A 34 5.23 3.35 4.13
C PHE A 34 6.12 4.55 4.49
N ASP A 35 7.36 4.32 4.91
CA ASP A 35 8.32 5.37 5.19
C ASP A 35 8.66 6.13 3.91
N HIS A 36 8.76 7.45 4.04
CA HIS A 36 9.13 8.31 2.92
C HIS A 36 10.50 7.91 2.35
N LEU A 37 10.58 7.71 1.04
CA LEU A 37 11.79 7.32 0.29
C LEU A 37 12.31 5.90 0.58
N PHE A 38 11.65 5.09 1.40
CA PHE A 38 12.11 3.72 1.65
C PHE A 38 11.97 2.84 0.40
N THR A 39 13.04 2.11 0.07
CA THR A 39 13.03 1.14 -1.02
C THR A 39 14.06 0.03 -0.78
N THR A 40 13.73 -1.20 -1.19
CA THR A 40 14.66 -2.35 -1.23
C THR A 40 15.41 -2.44 -2.55
N LYS A 41 15.09 -1.57 -3.52
CA LYS A 41 15.80 -1.50 -4.79
C LYS A 41 17.18 -0.86 -4.61
N SER A 42 18.11 -1.22 -5.48
CA SER A 42 19.43 -0.61 -5.51
C SER A 42 19.36 0.90 -5.80
N VAL A 43 20.45 1.60 -5.48
CA VAL A 43 20.59 3.05 -5.65
C VAL A 43 20.21 3.46 -7.08
N GLY A 44 19.33 4.46 -7.20
CA GLY A 44 18.86 4.99 -8.48
C GLY A 44 17.79 4.15 -9.19
N LYS A 45 17.31 3.02 -8.61
CA LYS A 45 16.29 2.15 -9.23
C LYS A 45 14.88 2.27 -8.62
N GLY A 46 14.73 3.04 -7.55
CA GLY A 46 13.44 3.27 -6.90
C GLY A 46 13.44 4.60 -6.17
N THR A 47 12.33 5.33 -6.27
CA THR A 47 12.14 6.58 -5.53
C THR A 47 11.66 6.34 -4.10
N GLY A 48 11.04 5.19 -3.83
CA GLY A 48 10.44 4.89 -2.52
C GLY A 48 9.22 5.76 -2.18
N LEU A 49 8.57 6.37 -3.18
CA LEU A 49 7.48 7.33 -2.95
C LEU A 49 6.06 6.73 -3.08
N GLY A 50 5.92 5.58 -3.75
CA GLY A 50 4.60 5.05 -4.13
C GLY A 50 3.68 4.78 -2.93
N LEU A 51 4.14 3.97 -1.98
CA LEU A 51 3.33 3.59 -0.81
C LEU A 51 3.13 4.74 0.17
N SER A 52 4.14 5.59 0.37
CA SER A 52 4.00 6.77 1.24
C SER A 52 2.95 7.75 0.69
N ILE A 53 2.94 7.99 -0.63
CA ILE A 53 1.91 8.82 -1.28
C ILE A 53 0.53 8.16 -1.17
N SER A 54 0.42 6.86 -1.43
CA SER A 54 -0.86 6.14 -1.29
C SER A 54 -1.42 6.22 0.13
N ARG A 55 -0.59 6.05 1.16
CA ARG A 55 -1.01 6.19 2.57
C ARG A 55 -1.51 7.60 2.85
N ARG A 56 -0.76 8.63 2.41
CA ARG A 56 -1.18 10.02 2.57
C ARG A 56 -2.53 10.30 1.90
N ILE A 57 -2.73 9.82 0.68
CA ILE A 57 -4.00 10.03 -0.04
C ILE A 57 -5.14 9.28 0.64
N VAL A 58 -4.98 7.99 0.92
CA VAL A 58 -6.07 7.17 1.45
C VAL A 58 -6.38 7.53 2.91
N VAL A 59 -5.37 7.64 3.75
CA VAL A 59 -5.53 7.81 5.21
C VAL A 59 -5.62 9.28 5.59
N GLU A 60 -4.64 10.10 5.22
CA GLU A 60 -4.56 11.49 5.70
C GLU A 60 -5.56 12.42 5.01
N ILE A 61 -5.76 12.26 3.69
CA ILE A 61 -6.63 13.16 2.91
C ILE A 61 -8.09 12.69 2.93
N ASN A 62 -8.34 11.38 2.80
CA ASN A 62 -9.69 10.84 2.63
C ASN A 62 -10.24 10.10 3.87
N GLY A 63 -9.47 10.00 4.97
CA GLY A 63 -9.92 9.34 6.21
C GLY A 63 -10.13 7.83 6.10
N GLY A 64 -9.61 7.19 5.06
CA GLY A 64 -9.69 5.75 4.85
C GLY A 64 -8.57 4.97 5.54
N SER A 65 -8.44 3.68 5.19
CA SER A 65 -7.41 2.78 5.72
C SER A 65 -6.60 2.14 4.61
N LEU A 66 -5.29 1.97 4.82
CA LEU A 66 -4.39 1.24 3.92
C LEU A 66 -3.50 0.28 4.72
N SER A 67 -3.59 -1.00 4.39
CA SER A 67 -2.93 -2.13 5.07
C SER A 67 -2.39 -3.16 4.08
#